data_AF-A0A7Z9WNN2-F1
#
_entry.id   AF-A0A7Z9WNN2-F1
#
_cell.length_a   1.000
_cell.length_b   1.000
_cell.length_c   1.000
_cell.angle_alpha   90.00
_cell.angle_beta   90.00
_cell.angle_gamma   90.00
#
_symmetry.space_group_name_H-M   'P 1'
#
loop_
_entity.id
_entity.type
_entity.pdbx_description
1 polymer ?
#
loop_
_entity_poly.entity_id
_entity_poly.type
_entity_poly.pdbx_seq_one_letter_code
_entity_poly.pdbx_strand_id
1 'polypeptide(L)'
;MLRVVGTIYKVLAWIVLVIGILSALGVLGAGIWGQARMVRPPGMPPRALFPGWVGVAGGIMGALGIALMALFYFLFLYAFGEAIFLALAIEENTREMALYLRPKEGQEGEG
;
A
#
# COMPACT_ATOMS: atom_id res chain seq x y z
N MET A 1 -0.97 6.93 -23.05
CA MET A 1 -1.57 7.58 -21.86
C MET A 1 -1.75 6.60 -20.70
N LEU A 2 -2.41 5.43 -20.86
CA LEU A 2 -2.64 4.49 -19.74
C LEU A 2 -1.37 3.95 -19.06
N ARG A 3 -0.24 3.80 -19.79
CA ARG A 3 1.06 3.43 -19.16
C ARG A 3 1.49 4.45 -18.10
N VAL A 4 1.21 5.74 -18.29
CA VAL A 4 1.50 6.79 -17.31
C VAL A 4 0.61 6.65 -16.08
N VAL A 5 -0.67 6.35 -16.29
CA VAL A 5 -1.63 6.10 -15.20
C VAL A 5 -1.19 4.91 -14.34
N GLY A 6 -0.78 3.79 -14.97
CA GLY A 6 -0.24 2.64 -14.26
C GLY A 6 0.99 2.99 -13.41
N THR A 7 1.94 3.77 -13.96
CA THR A 7 3.10 4.25 -13.19
C THR A 7 2.70 5.15 -12.02
N ILE A 8 1.74 6.06 -12.22
CA ILE A 8 1.23 6.94 -11.16
C ILE A 8 0.68 6.11 -10.01
N TYR A 9 -0.13 5.07 -10.28
CA TYR A 9 -0.65 4.20 -9.23
C TYR A 9 0.45 3.49 -8.44
N LYS A 10 1.52 3.02 -9.10
CA LYS A 10 2.68 2.43 -8.41
C LYS A 10 3.41 3.45 -7.54
N VAL A 11 3.63 4.67 -8.04
CA VAL A 11 4.25 5.75 -7.26
C VAL A 11 3.40 6.12 -6.05
N LEU A 12 2.09 6.25 -6.22
CA LEU A 12 1.15 6.51 -5.13
C LEU A 12 1.15 5.38 -4.09
N ALA A 13 1.23 4.11 -4.53
CA ALA A 13 1.36 2.98 -3.62
C ALA A 13 2.59 3.15 -2.71
N TRP A 14 3.76 3.43 -3.28
CA TRP A 14 4.98 3.66 -2.50
C TRP A 14 4.87 4.85 -1.55
N ILE A 15 4.26 5.96 -1.99
CA ILE A 15 4.02 7.12 -1.12
C ILE A 15 3.16 6.73 0.09
N VAL A 16 2.05 6.01 -0.14
CA VAL A 16 1.15 5.58 0.94
C VAL A 16 1.87 4.61 1.89
N LEU A 17 2.69 3.69 1.37
CA LEU A 17 3.47 2.78 2.21
C LEU A 17 4.45 3.55 3.12
N VAL A 18 5.19 4.50 2.57
CA VAL A 18 6.15 5.31 3.34
C VAL A 18 5.43 6.12 4.42
N ILE A 19 4.33 6.80 4.07
CA ILE A 19 3.52 7.56 5.04
C ILE A 19 2.96 6.64 6.12
N GLY A 20 2.47 5.45 5.74
CA GLY A 20 1.95 4.45 6.68
C GLY A 20 3.01 3.96 7.66
N ILE A 21 4.22 3.68 7.19
CA ILE A 21 5.35 3.28 8.04
C ILE A 21 5.73 4.41 8.99
N LEU A 22 5.87 5.65 8.50
CA LEU A 22 6.17 6.81 9.35
C LEU A 22 5.10 7.04 10.41
N SER A 23 3.82 6.85 10.05
CA SER A 23 2.70 6.96 10.98
C SER A 23 2.73 5.86 12.04
N ALA A 24 3.02 4.61 11.66
CA ALA A 24 3.16 3.50 12.59
C ALA A 24 4.30 3.74 13.59
N LEU A 25 5.46 4.25 13.13
CA LEU A 25 6.58 4.62 13.98
C LEU A 25 6.21 5.78 14.92
N GLY A 26 5.46 6.78 14.43
CA GLY A 26 4.97 7.89 15.23
C GLY A 26 4.05 7.42 16.37
N VAL A 27 3.11 6.51 16.08
CA VAL A 27 2.21 5.92 17.09
C VAL A 27 2.97 5.07 18.09
N LEU A 28 3.94 4.27 17.63
CA LEU A 28 4.78 3.47 18.53
C LEU A 28 5.59 4.37 19.48
N GLY A 29 6.24 5.41 18.94
CA GLY A 29 7.00 6.39 19.72
C GLY A 29 6.12 7.13 20.72
N ALA A 30 4.93 7.58 20.29
CA ALA A 30 3.97 8.23 21.18
C ALA A 30 3.49 7.32 22.31
N GLY A 31 3.28 6.02 22.05
CA GLY A 31 2.93 5.03 23.06
C GLY A 31 4.00 4.87 24.14
N ILE A 32 5.27 4.80 23.72
CA ILE A 32 6.41 4.66 24.64
C ILE A 32 6.63 5.96 25.45
N TRP A 33 6.62 7.13 24.79
CA TRP A 33 6.85 8.42 25.45
C TRP A 33 5.68 8.86 26.34
N GLY A 34 4.44 8.57 25.94
CA GLY A 34 3.24 8.93 26.69
C GLY A 34 3.20 8.26 28.07
N GLN A 35 3.69 7.02 28.16
CA GLN A 35 3.83 6.32 29.43
C GLN A 35 4.90 6.93 30.34
N ALA A 36 6.03 7.36 29.79
CA ALA A 36 7.11 7.96 30.57
C ALA A 36 6.71 9.28 31.26
N ARG A 37 5.65 9.95 30.78
CA ARG A 37 5.16 11.24 31.30
C ARG A 37 3.91 11.13 32.17
N MET A 38 3.37 9.94 32.42
CA MET A 38 2.26 9.77 33.35
C MET A 38 2.74 9.98 34.79
N VAL A 39 2.76 11.25 35.22
CA VAL A 39 2.98 11.63 36.62
C VAL A 39 1.73 11.23 37.41
N ARG A 40 1.91 10.33 38.38
CA ARG A 40 0.85 9.93 39.32
C ARG A 40 0.35 11.17 40.08
N PRO A 41 -0.95 11.51 40.04
CA PRO A 41 -1.50 12.53 40.92
C PRO A 41 -1.31 12.11 42.39
N PRO A 42 -0.87 13.02 43.28
CA PRO A 42 -0.75 12.71 44.70
C PRO A 42 -2.13 12.32 45.27
N GLY A 43 -2.23 11.16 45.90
CA GLY A 43 -3.47 10.69 46.56
C GLY A 43 -4.33 9.69 45.78
N MET A 44 -3.94 9.29 44.56
CA MET A 44 -4.68 8.27 43.80
C MET A 44 -4.33 6.85 44.27
N PRO A 45 -5.32 5.97 44.58
CA PRO A 45 -5.04 4.61 45.04
C PRO A 45 -4.28 3.81 43.96
N PRO A 46 -3.36 2.89 44.35
CA PRO A 46 -2.51 2.15 43.41
C PRO A 46 -3.26 1.36 42.33
N ARG A 47 -4.56 1.12 42.53
CA ARG A 47 -5.43 0.25 41.74
C ARG A 47 -6.24 0.95 40.64
N ALA A 48 -6.25 2.29 40.58
CA ALA A 48 -7.10 3.06 39.66
C ALA A 48 -6.40 3.57 38.39
N LEU A 49 -5.08 3.38 38.27
CA LEU A 49 -4.34 3.65 37.05
C LEU A 49 -4.24 2.35 36.26
N PHE A 50 -4.72 2.37 35.02
CA PHE A 50 -4.51 1.29 34.06
C PHE A 50 -3.08 0.76 34.18
N PRO A 51 -2.87 -0.56 34.25
CA PRO A 51 -1.53 -1.11 34.38
C PRO A 51 -0.62 -0.53 33.31
N GLY A 52 0.59 -0.10 33.66
CA GLY A 52 1.49 0.57 32.71
C GLY A 52 1.68 -0.19 31.39
N TRP A 53 1.63 -1.53 31.41
CA TRP A 53 1.70 -2.34 30.19
C TRP A 53 0.58 -2.07 29.16
N VAL A 54 -0.57 -1.53 29.56
CA VAL A 54 -1.68 -1.16 28.66
C VAL A 54 -1.27 -0.05 27.68
N GLY A 55 -0.41 0.89 28.10
CA GLY A 55 0.09 1.97 27.23
C GLY A 55 1.02 1.45 26.14
N VAL A 56 2.03 0.66 26.52
CA VAL A 56 2.96 0.04 25.55
C VAL A 56 2.23 -0.95 24.64
N ALA A 57 1.39 -1.83 25.20
CA ALA A 57 0.65 -2.82 24.41
C ALA A 57 -0.29 -2.15 23.41
N GLY A 58 -0.97 -1.07 23.81
CA GLY A 58 -1.80 -0.25 22.91
C GLY A 58 -1.00 0.40 21.80
N GLY A 59 0.18 0.95 22.11
CA GLY A 59 1.09 1.52 21.11
C GLY A 59 1.59 0.49 20.09
N ILE A 60 1.98 -0.70 20.54
CA ILE A 60 2.42 -1.80 19.67
C ILE A 60 1.27 -2.30 18.79
N MET A 61 0.11 -2.59 19.37
CA MET A 61 -1.04 -3.05 18.58
C MET A 61 -1.51 -2.00 17.58
N GLY A 62 -1.51 -0.72 17.97
CA GLY A 62 -1.84 0.39 17.08
C GLY A 62 -0.85 0.51 15.92
N ALA A 63 0.45 0.47 16.20
CA ALA A 63 1.49 0.50 15.18
C ALA A 63 1.40 -0.69 14.20
N LEU A 64 1.18 -1.90 14.72
CA LEU A 64 0.96 -3.10 13.89
C LEU A 64 -0.29 -2.98 13.03
N GLY A 65 -1.40 -2.52 13.59
CA GLY A 65 -2.65 -2.31 12.84
C GLY A 65 -2.48 -1.31 11.70
N ILE A 66 -1.80 -0.18 11.95
CA ILE A 66 -1.49 0.82 10.91
C ILE A 66 -0.56 0.25 9.85
N ALA A 67 0.51 -0.44 10.25
CA ALA A 67 1.46 -1.05 9.32
C ALA A 67 0.79 -2.08 8.41
N LEU A 68 -0.06 -2.95 8.96
CA LEU A 68 -0.82 -3.95 8.20
C LEU A 68 -1.81 -3.28 7.24
N MET A 69 -2.56 -2.28 7.70
CA MET A 69 -3.48 -1.53 6.82
C MET A 69 -2.73 -0.84 5.68
N ALA A 70 -1.60 -0.19 5.97
CA ALA A 70 -0.76 0.45 4.96
C ALA A 70 -0.21 -0.57 3.95
N LEU A 71 0.20 -1.76 4.43
CA LEU A 71 0.67 -2.85 3.57
C LEU A 71 -0.43 -3.36 2.64
N PHE A 72 -1.63 -3.62 3.16
CA PHE A 72 -2.75 -4.06 2.33
C PHE A 72 -3.16 -3.00 1.30
N TYR A 73 -3.17 -1.72 1.70
CA TYR A 73 -3.49 -0.63 0.79
C TYR A 73 -2.41 -0.43 -0.29
N PHE A 74 -1.13 -0.57 0.08
CA PHE A 74 -0.01 -0.62 -0.86
C PHE A 74 -0.20 -1.74 -1.88
N LEU A 75 -0.46 -2.96 -1.43
CA LEU A 75 -0.66 -4.12 -2.30
C LEU A 75 -1.82 -3.88 -3.27
N PHE A 76 -2.93 -3.33 -2.78
CA PHE A 76 -4.09 -3.03 -3.62
C PHE A 76 -3.77 -1.99 -4.71
N LEU A 77 -3.17 -0.85 -4.34
CA LEU A 77 -2.80 0.19 -5.30
C LEU A 77 -1.74 -0.29 -6.30
N TYR A 78 -0.73 -1.01 -5.82
CA TYR A 78 0.34 -1.52 -6.65
C TYR A 78 -0.20 -2.56 -7.65
N ALA A 79 -1.00 -3.52 -7.17
CA ALA A 79 -1.63 -4.54 -8.02
C ALA A 79 -2.58 -3.92 -9.04
N PHE A 80 -3.32 -2.86 -8.68
CA PHE A 80 -4.14 -2.14 -9.63
C PHE A 80 -3.31 -1.48 -10.74
N GLY A 81 -2.18 -0.87 -10.38
CA GLY A 81 -1.21 -0.35 -11.34
C GLY A 81 -0.68 -1.43 -12.29
N GLU A 82 -0.32 -2.60 -11.77
CA GLU A 82 0.11 -3.75 -12.59
C GLU A 82 -1.01 -4.28 -13.49
N ALA A 83 -2.25 -4.33 -13.01
CA ALA A 83 -3.39 -4.79 -13.80
C ALA A 83 -3.61 -3.93 -15.05
N ILE A 84 -3.40 -2.61 -14.94
CA ILE A 84 -3.46 -1.69 -16.10
C ILE A 84 -2.38 -2.04 -17.13
N PHE A 85 -1.15 -2.27 -16.68
CA PHE A 85 -0.06 -2.67 -17.58
C PHE A 85 -0.34 -4.03 -18.24
N LEU A 86 -0.87 -4.97 -17.49
CA LEU A 86 -1.23 -6.30 -17.99
C LEU A 86 -2.32 -6.20 -19.07
N ALA A 87 -3.37 -5.40 -18.83
CA ALA A 87 -4.44 -5.18 -19.79
C ALA A 87 -3.93 -4.56 -21.10
N LEU A 88 -3.02 -3.59 -21.02
CA LEU A 88 -2.38 -2.99 -22.20
C LEU A 88 -1.52 -3.98 -22.97
N ALA A 89 -0.76 -4.83 -22.26
CA ALA A 89 0.04 -5.86 -22.89
C ALA A 89 -0.82 -6.88 -23.64
N ILE A 90 -1.99 -7.23 -23.07
CA ILE A 90 -2.96 -8.11 -23.73
C ILE A 90 -3.49 -7.45 -25.02
N GLU A 91 -3.91 -6.18 -24.95
CA GLU A 91 -4.42 -5.44 -26.11
C GLU A 91 -3.39 -5.33 -27.24
N GLU A 92 -2.14 -5.02 -26.89
CA GLU A 92 -1.02 -4.92 -27.84
C GLU A 92 -0.77 -6.27 -28.52
N ASN A 93 -0.75 -7.37 -27.76
CA ASN A 93 -0.60 -8.72 -28.29
C ASN A 93 -1.77 -9.13 -29.21
N THR A 94 -3.02 -8.80 -28.85
CA THR A 94 -4.19 -9.09 -29.70
C THR A 94 -4.13 -8.28 -31.00
N ARG A 95 -3.67 -7.03 -30.96
CA ARG A 95 -3.51 -6.19 -32.15
C ARG A 95 -2.44 -6.73 -33.09
N GLU A 96 -1.31 -7.17 -32.56
CA GLU A 96 -0.25 -7.82 -33.35
C GLU A 96 -0.76 -9.12 -33.99
N MET A 97 -1.45 -9.96 -33.23
CA MET A 97 -2.03 -11.20 -33.76
C MET A 97 -3.03 -10.93 -34.90
N ALA A 98 -3.87 -9.91 -34.76
CA ALA A 98 -4.79 -9.50 -35.82
C ALA A 98 -4.06 -9.05 -37.11
N LEU A 99 -2.89 -8.40 -36.98
CA LEU A 99 -2.06 -8.02 -38.12
C LEU A 99 -1.43 -9.25 -38.80
N TYR A 100 -0.96 -10.25 -38.04
CA TYR A 100 -0.40 -11.49 -38.60
C TYR A 100 -1.44 -12.38 -39.28
N LEU A 101 -2.67 -12.39 -38.76
CA LEU A 101 -3.77 -13.18 -39.32
C LEU A 101 -4.50 -12.46 -40.47
N ARG A 102 -4.17 -11.18 -40.73
CA ARG A 102 -4.73 -10.47 -41.87
C ARG A 102 -4.19 -11.12 -43.15
N PRO A 103 -5.05 -11.71 -44.00
CA PRO A 103 -4.60 -12.33 -45.24
C PRO A 103 -3.82 -11.30 -46.05
N LYS A 104 -2.66 -11.69 -46.59
CA LYS A 104 -1.97 -10.88 -47.59
C LYS A 104 -2.81 -10.90 -48.86
N GLU A 105 -3.83 -10.04 -48.97
CA GLU A 105 -4.69 -9.90 -50.16
C GLU A 105 -3.96 -9.31 -51.39
N GLY A 106 -2.68 -9.61 -51.60
CA GLY A 106 -1.90 -9.02 -52.68
C GLY A 106 -0.69 -9.82 -53.17
N GLN A 107 -0.59 -11.12 -52.89
CA GLN A 107 0.53 -11.96 -53.40
C GLN A 107 0.10 -13.26 -54.09
N GLU A 108 -1.15 -13.36 -54.58
CA GLU A 108 -1.63 -14.54 -55.36
C GLU A 108 -1.95 -14.19 -56.84
N GLY A 109 -1.40 -13.10 -57.37
CA GLY A 109 -1.72 -12.59 -58.71
C GLY A 109 -0.60 -12.63 -59.76
N GLU A 110 0.56 -13.23 -59.49
CA GLU A 110 1.65 -13.33 -60.48
C GLU A 110 2.30 -14.73 -60.41
N GLY A 111 1.87 -15.62 -61.30
CA GLY A 111 2.44 -16.97 -61.49
C GLY A 111 1.78 -17.69 -62.64
#